data_AF-A0A956J1E6-F1
#
_entry.id   AF-A0A956J1E6-F1
#
_cell.length_a   1.000
_cell.length_b   1.000
_cell.length_c   1.000
_cell.angle_alpha   90.00
_cell.angle_beta   90.00
_cell.angle_gamma   90.00
#
_symmetry.space_group_name_H-M   'P 1'
#
loop_
_entity.id
_entity.type
_entity.pdbx_description
1 polymer ?
#
loop_
_entity_poly.entity_id
_entity_poly.type
_entity_poly.pdbx_seq_one_letter_code
_entity_poly.pdbx_strand_id
1 'polypeptide(L)'
;ARKLTPPGERPVIVSNLPFGERISGDNRLQLEGFYRTFGDRLREIPTARAILFSGYPDAEALLDLGQPRRFSLMSGALAAKLFRYDW
;
A
#
# COMPACT_ATOMS: atom_id res chain seq x y z
N ALA A 1 4.87 18.34 -0.41
CA ALA A 1 5.40 17.15 0.28
C ALA A 1 6.92 17.11 0.10
N ARG A 2 7.67 16.66 1.12
CA ARG A 2 9.14 16.52 1.04
C ARG A 2 9.49 15.37 0.08
N LYS A 3 10.49 15.57 -0.79
CA LYS A 3 11.00 14.52 -1.68
C LYS A 3 11.55 13.36 -0.86
N LEU A 4 11.13 12.14 -1.15
CA LEU A 4 11.69 10.93 -0.55
C LEU A 4 13.06 10.66 -1.17
N THR A 5 14.10 10.58 -0.33
CA THR A 5 15.42 10.11 -0.76
C THR A 5 15.55 8.66 -0.28
N PRO A 6 15.49 7.67 -1.19
CA PRO A 6 15.56 6.27 -0.79
C PRO A 6 16.94 5.93 -0.21
N PRO A 7 17.00 5.03 0.79
CA PRO A 7 18.27 4.50 1.28
C PRO A 7 18.85 3.53 0.24
N GLY A 8 19.87 3.98 -0.50
CA GLY A 8 20.57 3.17 -1.49
C GLY A 8 19.82 2.99 -2.82
N GLU A 9 20.41 2.18 -3.70
CA GLU A 9 19.97 2.05 -5.09
C GLU A 9 18.70 1.21 -5.26
N ARG A 10 18.42 0.28 -4.34
CA ARG A 10 17.30 -0.68 -4.41
C ARG A 10 16.61 -0.80 -3.06
N PRO A 11 15.85 0.23 -2.63
CA PRO A 11 15.23 0.24 -1.32
C PRO A 11 14.12 -0.80 -1.21
N VAL A 12 13.87 -1.28 0.01
CA VAL A 12 12.69 -2.09 0.33
C VAL A 12 11.76 -1.24 1.19
N ILE A 13 10.53 -1.06 0.71
CA ILE A 13 9.47 -0.32 1.40
C ILE A 13 8.51 -1.33 1.98
N VAL A 14 8.37 -1.35 3.30
CA VAL A 14 7.47 -2.25 4.02
C VAL A 14 6.49 -1.40 4.81
N SER A 15 5.19 -1.63 4.64
CA SER A 15 4.17 -0.86 5.37
C SER A 15 2.92 -1.67 5.66
N ASN A 16 2.39 -1.48 6.88
CA ASN A 16 1.04 -1.85 7.26
C ASN A 16 0.13 -0.63 7.01
N LEU A 17 -0.65 -0.67 5.94
CA LEU A 17 -1.47 0.45 5.50
C LEU A 17 -2.73 0.58 6.38
N PRO A 18 -3.33 1.76 6.50
CA PRO A 18 -4.58 1.92 7.24
C PRO A 18 -5.72 1.10 6.60
N PHE A 19 -6.43 0.31 7.40
CA PHE A 19 -7.64 -0.39 7.02
C PHE A 19 -8.53 -0.68 8.25
N GLY A 20 -9.76 -1.12 8.01
CA GLY A 20 -10.72 -1.50 9.05
C GLY A 20 -11.91 -0.55 9.14
N GLU A 21 -13.03 -1.07 9.65
CA GLU A 21 -14.35 -0.42 9.58
C GLU A 21 -14.41 0.97 10.23
N ARG A 22 -13.65 1.17 11.32
CA ARG A 22 -13.57 2.47 12.01
C ARG A 22 -12.92 3.57 11.17
N ILE A 23 -12.09 3.20 10.19
CA ILE A 23 -11.39 4.14 9.30
C ILE A 23 -12.13 4.25 7.96
N SER A 24 -12.73 3.16 7.47
CA SER A 24 -13.43 3.12 6.19
C SER A 24 -14.88 3.60 6.23
N GLY A 25 -15.50 3.75 7.41
CA GLY A 25 -16.86 4.27 7.56
C GLY A 25 -16.94 5.77 7.24
N ASP A 26 -16.72 6.63 8.24
CA ASP A 26 -16.87 8.08 8.08
C ASP A 26 -15.75 8.73 7.23
N ASN A 27 -14.63 8.03 7.04
CA ASN A 27 -13.44 8.56 6.36
C ASN A 27 -13.08 7.82 5.05
N ARG A 28 -14.04 7.14 4.41
CA ARG A 28 -13.77 6.36 3.17
C ARG A 28 -13.06 7.16 2.09
N LEU A 29 -13.54 8.37 1.80
CA LEU A 29 -12.94 9.25 0.78
C LEU A 29 -11.51 9.64 1.13
N GLN A 30 -11.23 9.88 2.42
CA GLN A 30 -9.88 10.20 2.89
C GLN A 30 -8.96 8.98 2.76
N LEU A 31 -9.48 7.80 3.07
CA LEU A 31 -8.75 6.55 2.94
C LEU A 31 -8.39 6.26 1.47
N GLU A 32 -9.35 6.39 0.55
CA GLU A 32 -9.09 6.22 -0.88
C GLU A 32 -8.07 7.25 -1.40
N GLY A 33 -8.20 8.52 -0.99
CA GLY A 33 -7.24 9.57 -1.30
C GLY A 33 -5.83 9.26 -0.79
N PHE A 34 -5.71 8.65 0.40
CA PHE A 34 -4.45 8.15 0.92
C PHE A 34 -3.85 7.07 0.01
N TYR A 35 -4.62 6.03 -0.36
CA TYR A 35 -4.10 4.94 -1.20
C TYR A 35 -3.61 5.44 -2.56
N ARG A 36 -4.36 6.32 -3.22
CA ARG A 36 -3.96 6.93 -4.50
C ARG A 36 -2.67 7.73 -4.36
N THR A 37 -2.63 8.64 -3.38
CA THR A 37 -1.45 9.47 -3.13
C THR A 37 -0.23 8.63 -2.75
N PHE A 38 -0.42 7.54 -1.99
CA PHE A 38 0.64 6.64 -1.60
C PHE A 38 1.19 5.87 -2.81
N GLY A 39 0.33 5.35 -3.68
CA GLY A 39 0.70 4.74 -4.95
C GLY A 39 1.52 5.69 -5.83
N ASP A 40 1.05 6.93 -6.01
CA ASP A 40 1.76 7.97 -6.76
C ASP A 40 3.18 8.20 -6.24
N ARG A 41 3.35 8.25 -4.91
CA ARG A 41 4.67 8.42 -4.29
C ARG A 41 5.59 7.22 -4.46
N LEU A 42 5.05 6.01 -4.48
CA LEU A 42 5.87 4.82 -4.70
C LEU A 42 6.40 4.74 -6.13
N ARG A 43 5.63 5.19 -7.13
CA ARG A 43 6.10 5.25 -8.53
C ARG A 43 7.27 6.22 -8.74
N GLU A 44 7.46 7.20 -7.84
CA GLU A 44 8.64 8.09 -7.85
C GLU A 44 9.95 7.37 -7.47
N ILE A 45 9.89 6.10 -7.04
CA ILE A 45 11.04 5.28 -6.61
C ILE A 45 11.08 3.97 -7.45
N PRO A 46 11.50 4.04 -8.73
CA PRO A 46 11.31 2.94 -9.69
C PRO A 46 12.11 1.67 -9.39
N THR A 47 13.15 1.74 -8.57
CA THR A 47 13.99 0.59 -8.18
C THR A 47 13.54 -0.05 -6.86
N ALA A 48 12.45 0.43 -6.27
CA ALA A 48 11.98 -0.06 -4.99
C ALA A 48 11.30 -1.42 -5.12
N ARG A 49 11.48 -2.26 -4.10
CA ARG A 49 10.52 -3.33 -3.80
C ARG A 49 9.51 -2.80 -2.79
N ALA A 50 8.22 -2.97 -3.06
CA ALA A 50 7.17 -2.63 -2.09
C ALA A 50 6.51 -3.89 -1.53
N ILE A 51 6.37 -3.95 -0.20
CA ILE A 51 5.69 -4.99 0.56
C ILE A 51 4.61 -4.30 1.41
N LEU A 52 3.38 -4.39 0.97
CA LEU A 52 2.27 -3.60 1.51
C LEU A 52 1.21 -4.53 2.09
N PHE A 53 0.82 -4.31 3.34
CA PHE A 53 -0.21 -5.09 4.01
C PHE A 53 -1.49 -4.25 4.14
N SER A 54 -2.63 -4.80 3.69
CA SER A 54 -3.93 -4.14 3.84
C SER A 54 -5.10 -5.12 3.82
N GLY A 55 -6.12 -4.84 4.64
CA GLY A 55 -7.44 -5.45 4.57
C GLY A 55 -8.47 -4.65 3.75
N TYR A 56 -8.09 -3.52 3.16
CA TYR A 56 -9.02 -2.70 2.37
C TYR A 56 -9.25 -3.35 0.98
N PRO A 57 -10.50 -3.67 0.59
CA PRO A 57 -10.78 -4.40 -0.65
C PRO A 57 -10.22 -3.74 -1.91
N ASP A 58 -10.28 -2.41 -1.97
CA ASP A 58 -9.88 -1.63 -3.14
C ASP A 58 -8.42 -1.16 -3.08
N ALA A 59 -7.64 -1.58 -2.06
CA ALA A 59 -6.26 -1.13 -1.87
C ALA A 59 -5.42 -1.31 -3.13
N GLU A 60 -5.47 -2.48 -3.75
CA GLU A 60 -4.67 -2.80 -4.92
C GLU A 60 -5.00 -1.91 -6.12
N ALA A 61 -6.30 -1.71 -6.39
CA ALA A 61 -6.77 -0.89 -7.49
C ALA A 61 -6.45 0.59 -7.29
N LEU A 62 -6.47 1.07 -6.04
CA LEU A 62 -6.17 2.46 -5.70
C LEU A 62 -4.68 2.77 -5.68
N LEU A 63 -3.85 1.80 -5.29
CA LEU A 63 -2.40 1.91 -5.37
C LEU A 63 -1.93 2.00 -6.83
N ASP A 64 -2.56 1.23 -7.72
CA ASP A 64 -2.30 1.25 -9.17
C ASP A 64 -0.81 1.09 -9.54
N LEU A 65 -0.20 0.07 -8.94
CA LEU A 65 1.23 -0.21 -8.99
C LEU A 65 1.62 -1.37 -9.93
N GLY A 66 0.68 -1.83 -10.76
CA GLY A 66 0.82 -3.03 -11.58
C GLY A 66 0.38 -4.31 -10.86
N GLN A 67 0.85 -5.47 -11.30
CA GLN A 67 0.45 -6.77 -10.74
C GLN A 67 1.35 -7.20 -9.56
N PRO A 68 0.81 -7.30 -8.33
CA PRO A 68 1.56 -7.83 -7.20
C PRO A 68 1.52 -9.35 -7.14
N ARG A 69 2.52 -9.94 -6.49
CA ARG A 69 2.33 -11.23 -5.81
C ARG A 69 1.47 -11.02 -4.58
N ARG A 70 0.47 -11.88 -4.36
CA ARG A 70 -0.52 -11.75 -3.29
C ARG A 70 -0.40 -12.90 -2.31
N PHE A 71 -0.47 -12.60 -1.03
CA PHE A 71 -0.54 -13.58 0.04
C PHE A 71 -1.75 -13.25 0.93
N SER A 72 -2.68 -14.20 1.06
CA SER A 72 -3.83 -14.06 1.96
C SER A 72 -3.38 -14.30 3.40
N LEU A 73 -3.68 -13.36 4.29
CA LEU A 73 -3.26 -13.36 5.69
C LEU A 73 -4.41 -12.90 6.59
N MET A 74 -4.20 -13.00 7.91
CA MET A 74 -5.12 -12.50 8.93
C MET A 74 -4.46 -11.39 9.75
N SER A 75 -5.21 -10.32 10.00
CA SER A 75 -4.89 -9.28 10.99
C SER A 75 -5.84 -9.45 12.17
N GLY A 76 -5.50 -10.35 13.10
CA GLY A 76 -6.45 -10.80 14.12
C GLY A 76 -7.62 -11.55 13.47
N ALA A 77 -8.86 -11.10 13.69
CA ALA A 77 -10.05 -11.65 13.05
C ALA A 77 -10.34 -11.09 11.65
N LEU A 78 -9.58 -10.09 11.18
CA LEU A 78 -9.81 -9.43 9.90
C LEU A 78 -9.03 -10.13 8.79
N ALA A 79 -9.70 -10.45 7.69
CA ALA A 79 -9.04 -10.91 6.47
C ALA A 79 -8.23 -9.76 5.84
N ALA A 80 -7.00 -10.06 5.42
CA ALA A 80 -6.11 -9.10 4.79
C ALA A 80 -5.24 -9.74 3.70
N LYS A 81 -4.57 -8.90 2.92
CA LYS A 81 -3.64 -9.31 1.89
C LYS A 81 -2.29 -8.63 2.10
N LEU A 82 -1.23 -9.37 1.85
CA LEU A 82 0.11 -8.84 1.62
C LEU A 82 0.33 -8.76 0.10
N PHE A 83 0.62 -7.56 -0.39
CA PHE A 83 0.98 -7.29 -1.77
C PHE A 83 2.49 -7.10 -1.86
N ARG A 84 3.14 -7.84 -2.75
CA ARG A 84 4.55 -7.64 -3.09
C ARG A 84 4.67 -7.20 -4.53
N TYR A 85 5.23 -6.01 -4.73
CA TYR A 85 5.58 -5.45 -6.02
C TYR A 85 7.11 -5.48 -6.18
N ASP A 86 7.56 -6.05 -7.29
CA ASP A 86 8.96 -6.06 -7.73
C ASP A 86 8.99 -5.26 -9.04
N TRP A 87 9.51 -4.03 -9.00
CA TRP A 87 9.76 -3.18 -10.17
C TRP A 87 11.23 -3.26 -10.59
#